data_AF-A0A940PFF4-F1
#
_entry.id   AF-A0A940PFF4-F1
#
_cell.length_a   1.000
_cell.length_b   1.000
_cell.length_c   1.000
_cell.angle_alpha   90.00
_cell.angle_beta   90.00
_cell.angle_gamma   90.00
#
_symmetry.space_group_name_H-M   'P 1'
#
loop_
_entity.id
_entity.type
_entity.pdbx_description
1 polymer ?
#
loop_
_entity_poly.entity_id
_entity_poly.type
_entity_poly.pdbx_seq_one_letter_code
_entity_poly.pdbx_strand_id
1 'polypeptide(L)'
;MSSTGLTVVDAFNNMQKRLNQQLFYGHTRIIAIGEEIAKEGVKDVTDAFRRDPQLRRLLWPVVVKGEVAGLLRASPELEQIPTTVFLMSLIETGDESGRIPDMNLGKFYINLSSSISHPYLNYFEVNENDIK
;
A
#
# COMPACT_ATOMS: atom_id res chain seq x y z
N MET A 1 -9.81 0.31 12.40
CA MET A 1 -9.05 -0.14 13.60
C MET A 1 -7.57 0.11 13.36
N SER A 2 -6.81 0.45 14.40
CA SER A 2 -5.36 0.70 14.31
C SER A 2 -4.62 0.04 15.48
N SER A 3 -3.36 -0.33 15.24
CA SER A 3 -2.42 -0.82 16.25
C SER A 3 -1.05 -0.19 16.00
N THR A 4 -0.26 -0.08 17.06
CA THR A 4 1.12 0.42 17.01
C THR A 4 2.08 -0.64 17.51
N GLY A 5 3.34 -0.56 17.08
CA GLY A 5 4.42 -1.47 17.46
C GLY A 5 5.77 -0.85 17.15
N LEU A 6 6.83 -1.42 17.72
CA LEU A 6 8.22 -1.01 17.46
C LEU A 6 8.68 -1.40 16.06
N THR A 7 8.13 -2.50 15.54
CA THR A 7 8.35 -2.99 14.18
C THR A 7 7.01 -3.25 13.48
N VAL A 8 7.01 -3.32 12.15
CA VAL A 8 5.81 -3.70 11.36
C VAL A 8 5.25 -5.05 11.81
N VAL A 9 6.13 -6.00 12.12
CA VAL A 9 5.77 -7.33 12.62
C VAL A 9 5.11 -7.25 14.00
N ASP A 10 5.64 -6.43 14.91
CA ASP A 10 5.03 -6.22 16.22
C ASP A 10 3.67 -5.53 16.12
N ALA A 11 3.53 -4.57 15.21
CA ALA A 11 2.25 -3.90 14.96
C ALA A 11 1.18 -4.89 14.47
N PHE A 12 1.55 -5.85 13.60
CA PHE A 12 0.67 -6.94 13.18
C PHE A 12 0.35 -7.90 14.32
N ASN A 13 1.33 -8.29 15.14
CA ASN A 13 1.10 -9.15 16.30
C ASN A 13 0.15 -8.48 17.31
N ASN A 14 0.31 -7.18 17.55
CA ASN A 14 -0.58 -6.42 18.42
C ASN A 14 -1.99 -6.29 17.84
N MET A 15 -2.11 -6.16 16.51
CA MET A 15 -3.40 -6.18 15.82
C MET A 15 -4.08 -7.55 15.98
N GLN A 16 -3.33 -8.64 15.77
CA GLN A 16 -3.83 -10.01 15.90
C GLN A 16 -4.32 -10.31 17.32
N LYS A 17 -3.63 -9.81 18.35
CA LYS A 17 -4.05 -9.98 19.76
C LYS A 17 -5.37 -9.26 20.08
N ARG A 18 -5.69 -8.18 19.35
CA ARG A 18 -6.95 -7.44 19.51
C ARG A 18 -8.10 -8.06 18.72
N LEU A 19 -7.81 -8.98 17.80
CA LEU A 19 -8.77 -9.64 16.94
C LEU A 19 -9.06 -11.04 17.46
N ASN A 20 -10.34 -11.39 17.53
CA ASN A 20 -10.76 -12.76 17.81
C ASN A 20 -10.63 -13.69 16.58
N GLN A 21 -10.33 -13.12 15.41
CA GLN A 21 -10.14 -13.84 14.15
C GLN A 21 -8.69 -13.74 13.69
N GLN A 22 -8.20 -14.78 13.01
CA GLN A 22 -6.88 -14.72 12.37
C GLN A 22 -6.89 -13.75 11.20
N LEU A 23 -5.91 -12.86 11.15
CA LEU A 23 -5.67 -11.97 10.02
C LEU A 23 -5.31 -12.82 8.81
N PHE A 24 -6.06 -12.61 7.72
CA PHE A 24 -5.82 -13.27 6.44
C PHE A 24 -5.50 -12.21 5.38
N TYR A 25 -4.26 -12.19 4.91
CA TYR A 25 -3.80 -11.19 3.94
C TYR A 25 -3.90 -11.64 2.47
N GLY A 26 -4.45 -12.83 2.22
CA GLY A 26 -4.49 -13.41 0.87
C GLY A 26 -5.36 -12.64 -0.15
N HIS A 27 -6.21 -11.74 0.32
CA HIS A 27 -7.02 -10.81 -0.49
C HIS A 27 -6.55 -9.36 -0.44
N THR A 28 -5.48 -9.06 0.27
CA THR A 28 -4.88 -7.71 0.23
C THR A 28 -4.43 -7.44 -1.20
N ARG A 29 -4.75 -6.24 -1.70
CA ARG A 29 -4.37 -5.81 -3.06
C ARG A 29 -3.48 -4.57 -3.07
N ILE A 30 -3.57 -3.72 -2.04
CA ILE A 30 -2.90 -2.43 -1.95
C ILE A 30 -2.22 -2.30 -0.60
N ILE A 31 -1.01 -1.71 -0.59
CA ILE A 31 -0.30 -1.29 0.61
C ILE A 31 -0.05 0.21 0.50
N ALA A 32 -0.62 0.99 1.41
CA ALA A 32 -0.37 2.42 1.50
C ALA A 32 0.70 2.73 2.56
N ILE A 33 1.69 3.53 2.18
CA ILE A 33 2.81 3.95 3.03
C ILE A 33 2.77 5.47 3.14
N GLY A 34 2.88 6.01 4.36
CA GLY A 34 2.94 7.46 4.55
C GLY A 34 4.22 8.05 3.98
N GLU A 35 4.15 9.27 3.45
CA GLU A 35 5.29 9.98 2.84
C GLU A 35 6.52 10.04 3.74
N GLU A 36 6.35 10.30 5.04
CA GLU A 36 7.48 10.42 5.98
C GLU A 36 8.27 9.11 6.09
N ILE A 37 7.57 7.98 6.17
CA ILE A 37 8.19 6.64 6.15
C ILE A 37 8.82 6.35 4.79
N ALA A 38 8.17 6.80 3.70
CA ALA A 38 8.71 6.60 2.36
C ALA A 38 10.01 7.37 2.11
N LYS A 39 10.17 8.56 2.71
CA LYS A 39 11.41 9.36 2.67
C LYS A 39 12.54 8.74 3.46
N GLU A 40 12.25 8.16 4.63
CA GLU A 40 13.26 7.48 5.46
C GLU A 40 13.75 6.18 4.82
N GLY A 41 12.86 5.49 4.08
CA GLY A 41 13.21 4.35 3.26
C GLY A 41 12.18 3.23 3.34
N VAL A 42 11.66 2.82 2.19
CA VAL A 42 10.64 1.75 2.12
C VAL A 42 11.23 0.34 2.21
N LYS A 43 12.55 0.19 2.26
CA LYS A 43 13.22 -1.13 2.20
C LYS A 43 12.89 -2.01 3.40
N ASP A 44 12.93 -1.46 4.61
CA ASP A 44 12.68 -2.25 5.83
C ASP A 44 11.21 -2.63 5.96
N VAL A 45 10.33 -1.72 5.56
CA VAL A 45 8.88 -1.94 5.49
C VAL A 45 8.55 -3.03 4.47
N THR A 46 9.14 -2.97 3.28
CA THR A 46 8.91 -3.97 2.23
C THR A 46 9.55 -5.32 2.56
N ASP A 47 10.72 -5.37 3.22
CA ASP A 47 11.33 -6.63 3.66
C ASP A 47 10.43 -7.39 4.65
N ALA A 48 9.79 -6.68 5.57
CA ALA A 48 8.81 -7.30 6.48
C ALA A 48 7.65 -7.96 5.71
N PHE A 49 7.16 -7.32 4.64
CA PHE A 49 6.11 -7.89 3.79
C PHE A 49 6.59 -9.08 2.96
N ARG A 50 7.86 -9.07 2.52
CA ARG A 50 8.46 -10.16 1.74
C ARG A 50 8.57 -11.46 2.53
N ARG A 51 8.72 -11.38 3.86
CA ARG A 51 8.84 -12.54 4.75
C ARG A 51 7.52 -13.27 5.00
N ASP A 52 6.38 -12.62 4.73
CA ASP A 52 5.06 -13.24 4.88
C ASP A 52 4.56 -13.82 3.53
N PRO A 53 4.44 -15.15 3.39
CA PRO A 53 3.97 -15.77 2.17
C PRO A 53 2.49 -15.47 1.83
N GLN A 54 1.71 -14.95 2.78
CA GLN A 54 0.32 -14.53 2.51
C GLN A 54 0.25 -13.24 1.67
N LEU A 55 1.30 -12.42 1.70
CA LEU A 55 1.38 -11.17 0.94
C LEU A 55 1.84 -11.47 -0.49
N ARG A 56 0.94 -11.23 -1.44
CA ARG A 56 1.19 -11.52 -2.86
C ARG A 56 2.18 -10.52 -3.45
N ARG A 57 3.05 -10.98 -4.35
CA ARG A 57 3.94 -10.09 -5.13
C ARG A 57 3.19 -9.11 -6.06
N LEU A 58 1.93 -9.41 -6.35
CA LEU A 58 1.03 -8.57 -7.15
C LEU A 58 0.37 -7.44 -6.33
N LEU A 59 0.74 -7.28 -5.06
CA LEU A 59 0.32 -6.13 -4.27
C LEU A 59 0.88 -4.85 -4.86
N TRP A 60 0.08 -3.78 -4.79
CA TRP A 60 0.45 -2.46 -5.24
C TRP A 60 0.93 -1.60 -4.06
N PRO A 61 2.23 -1.34 -3.94
CA PRO A 61 2.76 -0.37 -2.99
C PRO A 61 2.48 1.06 -3.49
N VAL A 62 1.85 1.87 -2.64
CA VAL A 62 1.53 3.27 -2.92
C VAL A 62 2.02 4.16 -1.78
N VAL A 63 2.59 5.31 -2.12
CA VAL A 63 2.98 6.33 -1.15
C VAL A 63 1.86 7.36 -1.07
N VAL A 64 1.46 7.72 0.13
CA VAL A 64 0.38 8.67 0.38
C VAL A 64 0.91 9.87 1.13
N LYS A 65 0.59 11.05 0.61
CA LYS A 65 0.76 12.32 1.31
C LYS A 65 -0.40 12.56 2.26
N GLY A 66 -0.09 12.89 3.52
CA GLY A 66 -1.10 13.17 4.55
C GLY A 66 -1.47 11.95 5.40
N GLU A 67 -2.66 11.96 5.98
CA GLU A 67 -3.11 10.89 6.88
C GLU A 67 -3.49 9.64 6.08
N VAL A 68 -2.65 8.60 6.12
CA VAL A 68 -2.93 7.30 5.46
C VAL A 68 -4.24 6.69 5.95
N ALA A 69 -4.60 6.88 7.22
CA ALA A 69 -5.89 6.44 7.75
C ALA A 69 -7.07 7.19 7.12
N GLY A 70 -6.85 8.40 6.62
CA GLY A 70 -7.80 9.16 5.80
C GLY A 70 -8.15 8.42 4.50
N LEU A 71 -7.22 7.67 3.90
CA LEU A 71 -7.51 6.83 2.73
C LEU A 71 -8.58 5.76 3.01
N LEU A 72 -8.62 5.20 4.22
CA LEU A 72 -9.63 4.21 4.60
C LEU A 72 -11.00 4.85 4.92
N ARG A 73 -11.02 6.17 5.15
CA ARG A 73 -12.23 6.95 5.45
C ARG A 73 -12.75 7.72 4.23
N ALA A 74 -11.87 8.00 3.27
CA ALA A 74 -12.19 8.67 2.03
C ALA A 74 -13.19 7.81 1.27
N SER A 75 -14.44 8.27 1.23
CA SER A 75 -15.48 7.72 0.38
C SER A 75 -15.46 8.56 -0.90
N PRO A 76 -15.09 8.01 -2.06
CA PRO A 76 -15.19 8.74 -3.32
C PRO A 76 -16.63 9.23 -3.50
N GLU A 77 -16.84 10.53 -3.72
CA GLU A 77 -18.20 11.08 -3.93
C GLU A 77 -18.88 10.50 -5.18
N LEU A 78 -18.08 10.02 -6.14
CA LEU A 78 -18.53 9.53 -7.44
C LEU A 78 -19.01 8.08 -7.43
N GLU A 79 -18.49 7.22 -6.54
CA GLU A 79 -18.90 5.81 -6.46
C GLU A 79 -18.90 5.31 -5.00
N GLN A 80 -20.03 4.76 -4.54
CA GLN A 80 -20.16 4.07 -3.25
C GLN A 80 -19.50 2.68 -3.27
N ILE A 81 -18.27 2.59 -3.76
CA ILE A 81 -17.47 1.37 -3.71
C ILE A 81 -16.44 1.50 -2.57
N PRO A 82 -16.01 0.37 -1.97
CA PRO A 82 -14.93 0.39 -1.00
C PRO A 82 -13.70 1.09 -1.59
N THR A 83 -13.04 1.97 -0.83
CA THR A 83 -11.91 2.77 -1.31
C THR A 83 -10.80 1.92 -1.93
N THR A 84 -10.59 0.70 -1.44
CA THR A 84 -9.64 -0.26 -2.02
C THR A 84 -9.98 -0.67 -3.45
N VAL A 85 -11.27 -0.81 -3.79
CA VAL A 85 -11.73 -1.14 -5.14
C VAL A 85 -11.55 0.07 -6.05
N PHE A 86 -11.92 1.26 -5.57
CA PHE A 86 -11.74 2.51 -6.32
C PHE A 86 -10.28 2.76 -6.66
N LEU A 87 -9.37 2.63 -5.68
CA LEU A 87 -7.93 2.77 -5.90
C LEU A 87 -7.40 1.76 -6.91
N MET A 88 -7.91 0.53 -6.87
CA MET A 88 -7.50 -0.49 -7.82
C MET A 88 -7.95 -0.13 -9.24
N SER A 89 -9.19 0.32 -9.41
CA SER A 89 -9.69 0.80 -10.69
C SER A 89 -8.96 2.05 -11.18
N LEU A 90 -8.57 2.97 -10.28
CA LEU A 90 -7.73 4.12 -10.62
C LEU A 90 -6.35 3.69 -11.11
N ILE A 91 -5.71 2.74 -10.43
CA ILE A 91 -4.41 2.19 -10.82
C ILE A 91 -4.52 1.46 -12.15
N GLU A 92 -5.53 0.60 -12.33
CA GLU A 92 -5.77 -0.16 -13.57
C GLU A 92 -6.06 0.77 -14.75
N THR A 93 -6.97 1.73 -14.58
CA THR A 93 -7.28 2.74 -15.62
C THR A 93 -6.06 3.62 -15.89
N GLY A 94 -5.29 3.95 -14.85
CA GLY A 94 -4.05 4.71 -14.97
C GLY A 94 -2.98 3.97 -15.77
N ASP A 95 -2.84 2.67 -15.57
CA ASP A 95 -1.93 1.80 -16.33
C ASP A 95 -2.39 1.63 -17.78
N GLU A 96 -3.67 1.32 -18.00
CA GLU A 96 -4.24 1.20 -19.36
C GLU A 96 -4.11 2.50 -20.16
N SER A 97 -4.27 3.65 -19.50
CA SER A 97 -4.11 4.96 -20.12
C SER A 97 -2.65 5.43 -20.22
N GLY A 98 -1.68 4.66 -19.70
CA GLY A 98 -0.26 5.00 -19.66
C GLY A 98 0.08 6.20 -18.77
N ARG A 99 -0.84 6.62 -17.89
CA ARG A 99 -0.67 7.73 -16.95
C ARG A 99 0.03 7.32 -15.67
N ILE A 100 -0.21 6.08 -15.22
CA ILE A 100 0.37 5.50 -14.02
C ILE A 100 1.15 4.27 -14.43
N PRO A 101 2.46 4.18 -14.15
CA PRO A 101 3.23 2.98 -14.46
C PRO A 101 2.81 1.78 -13.59
N ASP A 102 2.63 0.59 -14.20
CA ASP A 102 2.43 -0.65 -13.46
C ASP A 102 3.69 -1.04 -12.66
N MET A 103 3.60 -0.78 -11.35
CA MET A 103 4.61 -1.07 -10.35
C MET A 103 4.00 -1.85 -9.17
N ASN A 104 3.95 -3.16 -9.32
CA ASN A 104 3.67 -4.08 -8.21
C ASN A 104 4.92 -4.34 -7.33
N LEU A 105 4.73 -4.91 -6.14
CA LEU A 105 5.82 -5.29 -5.23
C LEU A 105 6.88 -6.18 -5.90
N GLY A 106 6.47 -7.11 -6.76
CA GLY A 106 7.39 -7.97 -7.50
C GLY A 106 8.36 -7.18 -8.39
N LYS A 107 7.83 -6.26 -9.21
CA LYS A 107 8.60 -5.34 -10.05
C LYS A 107 9.47 -4.41 -9.21
N PHE A 108 8.92 -3.91 -8.10
CA PHE A 108 9.66 -3.08 -7.15
C PHE A 108 10.90 -3.81 -6.61
N TYR A 109 10.78 -5.08 -6.20
CA TYR A 109 11.92 -5.88 -5.73
C TYR A 109 12.94 -6.19 -6.82
N ILE A 110 12.48 -6.43 -8.05
CA ILE A 110 13.38 -6.63 -9.20
C ILE A 110 14.20 -5.37 -9.44
N ASN A 111 13.55 -4.21 -9.46
CA ASN A 111 14.23 -2.92 -9.63
C ASN A 111 15.21 -2.63 -8.49
N LEU A 112 14.79 -2.87 -7.23
CA LEU A 112 15.65 -2.71 -6.05
C LEU A 112 16.89 -3.62 -6.09
N SER A 113 16.78 -4.80 -6.70
CA SER A 113 17.88 -5.76 -6.83
C SER A 113 18.78 -5.48 -8.04
N SER A 114 18.26 -4.77 -9.04
CA SER A 114 19.00 -4.42 -10.25
C SER A 114 19.86 -3.18 -10.00
N SER A 115 21.12 -3.18 -10.44
CA SER A 115 21.98 -1.97 -10.37
C SER A 115 21.67 -0.93 -11.45
N ILE A 116 20.73 -1.21 -12.35
CA ILE A 116 20.46 -0.41 -13.55
C ILE A 116 19.21 0.48 -13.34
N SER A 117 18.21 -0.02 -12.62
CA SER A 117 16.93 0.68 -12.45
C SER A 117 16.76 1.19 -11.03
N HIS A 118 16.48 2.49 -10.90
CA HIS A 118 16.06 3.06 -9.63
C HIS A 118 14.59 2.69 -9.39
N PRO A 119 14.27 2.08 -8.24
CA PRO A 119 12.88 1.78 -7.92
C PRO A 119 12.12 3.08 -7.66
N TYR A 120 10.92 3.17 -8.21
CA TYR A 120 9.97 4.25 -7.96
C TYR A 120 8.63 3.65 -7.50
N LEU A 121 7.82 4.47 -6.84
CA LEU A 121 6.49 4.09 -6.35
C LEU A 121 5.49 5.16 -6.76
N ASN A 122 4.24 4.74 -6.95
CA ASN A 122 3.15 5.66 -7.23
C ASN A 122 2.84 6.50 -6.00
N TYR A 123 2.72 7.81 -6.18
CA TYR A 123 2.47 8.78 -5.14
C TYR A 123 1.06 9.34 -5.30
N PHE A 124 0.26 9.27 -4.24
CA PHE A 124 -1.11 9.77 -4.20
C PHE A 124 -1.24 10.86 -3.13
N GLU A 125 -2.01 11.89 -3.46
CA GLU A 125 -2.38 12.94 -2.51
C GLU A 125 -3.85 12.73 -2.13
N VAL A 126 -4.08 12.38 -0.87
CA VAL A 126 -5.43 12.13 -0.36
C VAL A 126 -5.93 13.40 0.32
N ASN A 127 -6.98 13.98 -0.24
CA ASN A 127 -7.79 15.00 0.40
C ASN A 127 -9.10 14.36 0.87
N GLU A 128 -9.75 14.93 1.89
CA GLU A 128 -10.94 14.35 2.54
C GLU A 128 -12.08 13.97 1.57
N ASN A 129 -12.14 14.61 0.39
CA ASN A 129 -13.16 14.36 -0.65
C ASN A 129 -12.60 13.87 -2.00
N ASP A 130 -11.29 13.76 -2.18
CA ASP A 130 -10.71 13.46 -3.50
C ASP A 130 -9.32 12.82 -3.39
N ILE A 131 -9.06 11.80 -4.23
CA ILE A 131 -7.77 11.11 -4.31
C ILE A 131 -7.14 11.50 -5.64
N LYS A 132 -6.03 12.25 -5.58
CA LYS A 132 -5.30 12.74 -6.76
C LYS A 132 -3.97 12.02 -6.95
#